data_AF-A0A356Z9E0-F1
#
_entry.id   AF-A0A356Z9E0-F1
#
_cell.length_a   1.000
_cell.length_b   1.000
_cell.length_c   1.000
_cell.angle_alpha   90.00
_cell.angle_beta   90.00
_cell.angle_gamma   90.00
#
_symmetry.space_group_name_H-M   'P 1'
#
loop_
_entity.id
_entity.type
_entity.pdbx_description
1 polymer ?
#
loop_
_entity_poly.entity_id
_entity_poly.type
_entity_poly.pdbx_seq_one_letter_code
_entity_poly.pdbx_strand_id
1 'polypeptide(L)'
;KPLKPKVTELLKDNKWRRGYCPVCGQLPAMGQLVRIEKDGGRERELVCGCCQMRWQYKRIGCPYCDNLEQETLKIIEVAEEPDLRIDTCEKCKSYLKIYTGEGNEQVILAD
;
A
#
# COMPACT_ATOMS: atom_id res chain seq x y z
N LYS A 1 -9.85 18.20 16.78
CA LYS A 1 -8.45 17.69 16.79
C LYS A 1 -8.30 16.76 15.59
N PRO A 2 -7.24 16.88 14.75
CA PRO A 2 -7.06 15.99 13.62
C PRO A 2 -6.94 14.54 14.11
N LEU A 3 -7.63 13.61 13.44
CA LEU A 3 -7.63 12.19 13.83
C LEU A 3 -6.30 11.50 13.51
N LYS A 4 -5.64 11.93 12.42
CA LYS A 4 -4.43 11.28 11.89
C LYS A 4 -3.31 11.12 12.94
N PRO A 5 -2.88 12.14 13.72
CA PRO A 5 -1.83 11.97 14.73
C PRO A 5 -2.18 10.95 15.82
N LYS A 6 -3.44 10.93 16.27
CA LYS A 6 -3.89 9.95 17.28
C LYS A 6 -3.86 8.52 16.73
N VAL A 7 -4.32 8.34 15.49
CA VAL A 7 -4.30 7.03 14.83
C VAL A 7 -2.86 6.58 14.60
N THR A 8 -1.96 7.46 14.14
CA THR A 8 -0.53 7.14 13.97
C THR A 8 0.09 6.58 15.25
N GLU A 9 -0.20 7.18 16.40
CA GLU A 9 0.30 6.67 17.68
C GLU A 9 -0.24 5.27 18.00
N LEU A 10 -1.56 5.05 17.83
CA LEU A 10 -2.19 3.75 18.06
C LEU A 10 -1.63 2.63 17.16
N LEU A 11 -1.18 2.97 15.95
CA LEU A 11 -0.62 2.01 15.00
C LEU A 11 0.80 1.55 15.35
N LYS A 12 1.54 2.29 16.18
CA LYS A 12 2.86 1.84 16.65
C LYS A 12 2.73 0.57 17.49
N ASP A 13 1.67 0.50 18.29
CA ASP A 13 1.40 -0.62 19.19
C ASP A 13 0.52 -1.71 18.55
N ASN A 14 -0.23 -1.38 17.48
CA ASN A 14 -1.17 -2.29 16.82
C ASN A 14 -1.02 -2.30 15.30
N LYS A 15 -0.74 -3.47 14.72
CA LYS A 15 -0.60 -3.62 13.26
C LYS A 15 -1.97 -3.58 12.56
N TRP A 16 -2.30 -2.44 11.96
CA TRP A 16 -3.50 -2.31 11.12
C TRP A 16 -3.28 -2.83 9.71
N ARG A 17 -3.66 -4.10 9.47
CA ARG A 17 -3.47 -4.80 8.19
C ARG A 17 -4.75 -4.90 7.36
N ARG A 18 -5.62 -3.90 7.44
CA ARG A 18 -6.87 -3.85 6.64
C ARG A 18 -6.63 -3.11 5.33
N GLY A 19 -7.45 -3.44 4.33
CA GLY A 19 -7.41 -2.84 3.00
C GLY A 19 -7.98 -1.42 2.90
N TYR A 20 -8.33 -0.78 4.01
CA TYR A 20 -8.89 0.57 4.04
C TYR A 20 -8.21 1.44 5.09
N CYS A 21 -8.28 2.75 4.88
CA CYS A 21 -7.62 3.74 5.69
C CYS A 21 -8.16 3.73 7.13
N PRO A 22 -7.29 3.62 8.16
CA PRO A 22 -7.72 3.63 9.57
C PRO A 22 -8.21 5.00 10.05
N VAL A 23 -8.02 6.06 9.26
CA VAL A 23 -8.42 7.43 9.62
C VAL A 23 -9.79 7.78 9.03
N CYS A 24 -10.01 7.50 7.74
CA CYS A 24 -11.20 7.95 7.01
C CYS A 24 -12.01 6.83 6.34
N GLY A 25 -11.57 5.57 6.43
CA GLY A 25 -12.28 4.43 5.84
C GLY A 25 -12.16 4.27 4.33
N GLN A 26 -11.51 5.19 3.62
CA GLN A 26 -11.33 5.12 2.17
C GLN A 26 -10.40 3.97 1.75
N LEU A 27 -10.61 3.44 0.55
CA LEU A 27 -9.70 2.50 -0.09
C LEU A 27 -8.35 3.18 -0.42
N PRO A 28 -7.26 2.41 -0.55
CA PRO A 28 -5.96 2.96 -0.94
C PRO A 28 -6.01 3.53 -2.35
N ALA A 29 -5.32 4.64 -2.57
CA ALA A 29 -5.09 5.16 -3.91
C ALA A 29 -3.90 4.46 -4.57
N MET A 30 -2.88 4.10 -3.78
CA MET A 30 -1.71 3.34 -4.22
C MET A 30 -1.01 2.65 -3.05
N GLY A 31 0.09 1.95 -3.33
CA GLY A 31 0.99 1.43 -2.32
C GLY A 31 2.46 1.75 -2.59
N GLN A 32 3.31 1.45 -1.62
CA GLN A 32 4.77 1.61 -1.70
C GLN A 32 5.45 0.44 -1.02
N LEU A 33 6.57 -0.03 -1.59
CA LEU A 33 7.46 -0.94 -0.90
C LEU A 33 8.53 -0.14 -0.13
N VAL A 34 8.46 -0.15 1.20
CA VAL A 34 9.40 0.56 2.07
C VAL A 34 10.38 -0.42 2.71
N ARG A 35 11.63 0.02 2.91
CA ARG A 35 12.66 -0.80 3.57
C ARG A 35 12.34 -0.96 5.06
N ILE A 36 12.53 -2.17 5.57
CA ILE A 36 12.49 -2.47 6.99
C ILE A 36 13.91 -2.27 7.53
N GLU A 37 14.10 -1.32 8.45
CA GLU A 37 15.43 -0.93 8.95
C GLU A 37 16.24 -2.08 9.58
N LYS A 38 15.55 -3.09 10.12
CA LYS A 38 16.18 -4.13 10.96
C LYS A 38 16.74 -5.34 10.20
N ASP A 39 16.19 -5.67 9.03
CA ASP A 39 16.50 -6.94 8.33
C ASP A 39 16.77 -6.78 6.83
N GLY A 40 16.72 -5.55 6.30
CA GLY A 40 16.90 -5.29 4.87
C GLY A 40 15.74 -5.79 3.99
N GLY A 41 14.67 -6.30 4.60
CA GLY A 41 13.44 -6.67 3.91
C GLY A 41 12.68 -5.44 3.42
N ARG A 42 11.61 -5.68 2.65
CA ARG A 42 10.66 -4.65 2.25
C ARG A 42 9.26 -5.01 2.71
N GLU A 43 8.55 -4.02 3.26
CA GLU A 43 7.13 -4.12 3.58
C GLU A 43 6.30 -3.26 2.65
N ARG A 44 5.03 -3.64 2.49
CA ARG A 44 4.08 -2.90 1.67
C ARG A 44 3.30 -1.94 2.56
N GLU A 45 3.39 -0.66 2.27
CA GLU A 45 2.47 0.34 2.79
C GLU A 45 1.40 0.68 1.76
N LEU A 46 0.21 0.98 2.24
CA LEU A 46 -0.88 1.56 1.47
C LEU A 46 -0.96 3.06 1.75
N VAL A 47 -1.35 3.84 0.74
CA VAL A 47 -1.46 5.30 0.82
C VAL A 47 -2.90 5.72 0.54
N CYS A 48 -3.48 6.50 1.44
CA CYS A 48 -4.83 7.04 1.27
C CYS A 48 -4.77 8.34 0.45
N GLY A 49 -5.48 8.39 -0.69
CA GLY A 49 -5.58 9.60 -1.52
C GLY A 49 -6.34 10.76 -0.85
N CYS A 50 -7.20 10.48 0.15
CA CYS A 50 -7.99 11.49 0.83
C CYS A 50 -7.22 12.20 1.96
N CYS A 51 -6.71 11.44 2.94
CA CYS A 51 -6.07 12.02 4.14
C CYS A 51 -4.55 11.78 4.20
N GLN A 52 -3.96 11.21 3.13
CA GLN A 52 -2.53 10.95 3.01
C GLN A 52 -1.96 10.05 4.13
N MET A 53 -2.81 9.24 4.76
CA MET A 53 -2.36 8.28 5.77
C MET A 53 -1.62 7.15 5.07
N ARG A 54 -0.51 6.70 5.67
CA ARG A 54 0.22 5.50 5.28
C ARG A 54 0.01 4.43 6.35
N TRP A 55 -0.14 3.18 5.94
CA TRP A 55 -0.25 2.07 6.87
C TRP A 55 0.27 0.78 6.27
N GLN A 56 0.86 -0.06 7.12
CA GLN A 56 1.34 -1.39 6.73
C GLN A 56 0.18 -2.27 6.25
N TYR A 57 0.37 -2.95 5.12
CA TYR A 57 -0.52 -4.01 4.66
C TYR A 57 0.25 -5.31 4.45
N LYS A 58 -0.49 -6.40 4.22
CA LYS A 58 0.11 -7.71 3.89
C LYS A 58 0.97 -7.54 2.63
N ARG A 59 2.17 -8.15 2.61
CA ARG A 59 3.07 -8.11 1.45
C ARG A 59 2.44 -8.76 0.21
N ILE A 60 1.66 -9.82 0.43
CA ILE A 60 0.88 -10.51 -0.59
C ILE A 60 -0.60 -10.40 -0.20
N GLY A 61 -1.42 -9.94 -1.13
CA GLY A 61 -2.87 -9.88 -0.97
C GLY A 61 -3.51 -8.70 -1.68
N CYS A 62 -4.74 -8.87 -2.16
CA CYS A 62 -5.55 -7.79 -2.69
C CYS A 62 -6.07 -6.93 -1.53
N PRO A 63 -5.87 -5.60 -1.52
CA PRO A 63 -6.43 -4.73 -0.49
C PRO A 63 -7.93 -4.48 -0.68
N TYR A 64 -8.49 -4.77 -1.85
CA TYR A 64 -9.90 -4.47 -2.15
C TYR A 64 -10.85 -5.61 -1.77
N CYS A 65 -10.43 -6.87 -1.97
CA CYS A 65 -11.26 -8.05 -1.70
C CYS A 65 -10.62 -9.07 -0.74
N ASP A 66 -9.51 -8.71 -0.10
CA ASP A 66 -8.75 -9.58 0.82
C ASP A 66 -8.24 -10.91 0.21
N ASN A 67 -8.30 -11.07 -1.12
CA ASN A 67 -7.82 -12.27 -1.79
C ASN A 67 -6.32 -12.52 -1.52
N LEU A 68 -5.97 -13.77 -1.20
CA LEU A 68 -4.61 -14.22 -0.89
C LEU A 68 -4.09 -15.30 -1.86
N GLU A 69 -4.89 -15.75 -2.83
CA GLU A 69 -4.51 -16.78 -3.80
C GLU A 69 -3.51 -16.21 -4.81
N GLN A 70 -2.25 -16.63 -4.70
CA GLN A 70 -1.13 -16.06 -5.46
C GLN A 70 -1.28 -16.27 -6.97
N GLU A 71 -1.90 -17.37 -7.38
CA GLU A 71 -2.13 -17.70 -8.78
C GLU A 71 -3.02 -16.67 -9.47
N THR A 72 -3.86 -15.98 -8.70
CA THR A 72 -4.84 -14.96 -9.15
C THR A 72 -4.38 -13.52 -8.87
N LEU A 73 -3.16 -13.34 -8.36
CA LEU A 73 -2.52 -12.05 -8.14
C LEU A 73 -1.34 -11.93 -9.11
N LYS A 74 -1.35 -10.93 -9.98
CA LYS A 74 -0.27 -10.73 -10.96
C LYS A 74 0.41 -9.38 -10.74
N ILE A 75 1.70 -9.33 -11.07
CA ILE A 75 2.48 -8.10 -11.11
C ILE A 75 2.75 -7.78 -12.58
N ILE A 76 2.53 -6.53 -12.95
CA ILE A 76 2.90 -5.99 -14.25
C ILE A 76 3.97 -4.92 -14.00
N GLU A 77 5.15 -5.11 -14.54
CA GLU A 77 6.23 -4.11 -14.52
C GLU A 77 5.99 -3.10 -15.65
N VAL A 78 6.32 -1.82 -15.42
CA VAL A 78 6.18 -0.75 -16.42
C VAL A 78 7.59 -0.41 -16.94
N ALA A 79 7.87 -0.69 -18.21
CA ALA A 79 9.22 -0.56 -18.76
C ALA A 79 9.75 0.88 -18.71
N GLU A 80 8.88 1.85 -18.93
CA GLU A 80 9.17 3.29 -18.93
C GLU A 80 9.27 3.87 -17.51
N GLU A 81 8.74 3.18 -16.50
CA GLU A 81 8.73 3.58 -15.09
C GLU A 81 9.19 2.41 -14.21
N PRO A 82 10.49 2.12 -14.14
CA PRO A 82 11.03 0.92 -13.46
C PRO A 82 10.79 0.91 -11.94
N ASP A 83 10.52 2.07 -11.35
CA ASP A 83 10.15 2.20 -9.93
C ASP A 83 8.63 2.09 -9.71
N LEU A 84 7.86 1.79 -10.76
CA LEU A 84 6.42 1.60 -10.69
C LEU A 84 6.05 0.21 -11.22
N ARG A 85 5.25 -0.49 -10.45
CA ARG A 85 4.56 -1.70 -10.90
C ARG A 85 3.08 -1.63 -10.64
N ILE A 86 2.33 -2.51 -11.27
CA ILE A 86 0.89 -2.67 -11.09
C ILE A 86 0.61 -4.05 -10.51
N ASP A 87 0.07 -4.08 -9.29
CA ASP A 87 -0.46 -5.30 -8.68
C ASP A 87 -1.92 -5.47 -9.13
N THR A 88 -2.25 -6.56 -9.81
CA THR A 88 -3.61 -6.86 -10.29
C THR A 88 -4.23 -8.04 -9.53
N CYS A 89 -5.56 -8.07 -9.45
CA CYS A 89 -6.30 -9.17 -8.87
C CYS A 89 -7.37 -9.69 -9.83
N GLU A 90 -7.27 -10.96 -10.21
CA GLU A 90 -8.22 -11.58 -11.14
C GLU A 90 -9.60 -11.82 -10.51
N LYS A 91 -9.70 -11.91 -9.17
CA LYS A 91 -10.99 -12.14 -8.49
C LYS A 91 -11.91 -10.94 -8.52
N CYS A 92 -11.39 -9.76 -8.16
CA CYS A 92 -12.18 -8.52 -8.13
C CYS A 92 -11.93 -7.60 -9.33
N LYS A 93 -11.07 -8.01 -10.26
CA LYS A 93 -10.70 -7.27 -11.49
C LYS A 93 -10.13 -5.87 -11.22
N SER A 94 -9.59 -5.65 -10.03
CA SER A 94 -8.99 -4.37 -9.63
C SER A 94 -7.47 -4.42 -9.78
N TYR A 95 -6.85 -3.24 -9.83
CA TYR A 95 -5.41 -3.08 -9.78
C TYR A 95 -5.00 -2.02 -8.74
N LEU A 96 -3.74 -2.05 -8.32
CA LEU A 96 -3.14 -1.01 -7.47
C LEU A 96 -1.73 -0.72 -7.98
N LYS A 97 -1.45 0.56 -8.25
CA LYS A 97 -0.09 1.05 -8.52
C LYS A 97 0.77 0.92 -7.26
N ILE A 98 1.97 0.37 -7.39
CA ILE A 98 2.93 0.20 -6.29
C ILE A 98 4.24 0.86 -6.68
N TYR A 99 4.68 1.83 -5.89
CA TYR A 99 6.02 2.41 -6.01
C TYR A 99 7.05 1.49 -5.35
N THR A 100 8.11 1.12 -6.09
CA THR A 100 9.16 0.18 -5.69
C THR A 100 10.52 0.83 -5.50
N GLY A 101 10.65 2.13 -5.80
CA GLY A 101 11.86 2.91 -5.59
C GLY A 101 12.26 3.02 -4.11
N GLU A 102 13.48 3.50 -3.88
CA GLU A 102 14.08 3.60 -2.55
C GLU A 102 14.34 5.04 -2.15
N GLY A 103 13.90 5.42 -0.95
CA GLY A 103 14.14 6.75 -0.40
C GLY A 103 12.91 7.34 0.28
N ASN A 104 12.87 8.68 0.34
CA ASN A 104 11.80 9.47 0.95
C ASN A 104 11.00 10.19 -0.15
N GLU A 105 10.76 9.52 -1.27
CA GLU A 105 10.07 10.11 -2.41
C GLU A 105 8.63 10.44 -2.03
N GLN A 106 8.20 11.65 -2.40
CA GLN A 106 6.78 11.97 -2.33
C GLN A 106 6.05 11.14 -3.37
N VAL A 107 5.36 10.13 -2.86
CA VAL A 107 4.44 9.31 -3.63
C VAL A 107 3.25 10.18 -4.06
N ILE A 108 3.26 10.62 -5.31
CA ILE A 108 2.21 11.44 -5.93
C ILE A 108 1.43 10.58 -6.92
N LEU A 109 0.10 10.75 -6.93
CA LEU A 109 -0.77 10.21 -7.97
C LEU A 109 -0.50 10.97 -9.27
N ALA A 110 0.39 10.43 -10.10
CA ALA A 110 0.46 10.82 -11.50
C ALA A 110 -0.63 10.03 -12.23
N ASP A 111 -1.75 10.70 -12.47
CA ASP A 111 -2.88 10.22 -13.27
C ASP A 111 -2.75 10.75 -14.68
#